data_AF-A0A4D9DSN1-F1
#
_entry.id   AF-A0A4D9DSN1-F1
#
_cell.length_a   1.000
_cell.length_b   1.000
_cell.length_c   1.000
_cell.angle_alpha   90.00
_cell.angle_beta   90.00
_cell.angle_gamma   90.00
#
_symmetry.space_group_name_H-M   'P 1'
#
loop_
_entity.id
_entity.type
_entity.pdbx_description
1 polymer ?
#
loop_
_entity_poly.entity_id
_entity_poly.type
_entity_poly.pdbx_seq_one_letter_code
_entity_poly.pdbx_strand_id
1 'polypeptide(L)'
;MLPALSRCWAPLSRRPPLLLVPARGRKSRHDPPAKSKAGRLKVPPPVDPAELLVLSERYRQYRLVLQALRVEFKQEVLQKQREGRLHKESGEEAMAEHRKLMAWNNAENERQWKKREERLRREEEELQDRKLQGALNHARLMEDFLKQKEREVLQLQEEARNFITPENLDERIKGCLDNPRNYNFAIDKEGRVVKRSVPS
;
A
#
# COMPACT_ATOMS: atom_id res chain seq x y z
N MET A 1 54.01 -31.34 41.76
CA MET A 1 53.84 -30.03 41.09
C MET A 1 54.46 -30.13 39.69
N LEU A 2 53.69 -30.50 38.67
CA LEU A 2 54.11 -30.57 37.26
C LEU A 2 53.16 -29.69 36.44
N PRO A 3 53.66 -28.89 35.48
CA PRO A 3 52.82 -27.95 34.75
C PRO A 3 52.02 -28.67 33.67
N ALA A 4 50.74 -28.31 33.58
CA ALA A 4 49.81 -28.81 32.57
C ALA A 4 50.16 -28.26 31.18
N LEU A 5 50.51 -29.16 30.25
CA LEU A 5 50.57 -28.85 28.82
C LEU A 5 49.15 -28.83 28.26
N SER A 6 48.55 -27.65 28.20
CA SER A 6 47.31 -27.40 27.46
C SER A 6 47.59 -27.50 25.96
N ARG A 7 47.38 -28.70 25.39
CA ARG A 7 47.31 -28.86 23.95
C ARG A 7 46.01 -28.21 23.46
N CYS A 8 46.12 -26.99 22.94
CA CYS A 8 45.05 -26.35 22.18
C CYS A 8 44.75 -27.17 20.93
N TRP A 9 43.80 -28.09 21.01
CA TRP A 9 43.20 -28.72 19.84
C TRP A 9 42.22 -27.71 19.24
N ALA A 10 42.66 -26.99 18.21
CA ALA A 10 41.73 -26.33 17.32
C ALA A 10 40.80 -27.41 16.74
N PRO A 11 39.46 -27.26 16.79
CA PRO A 11 38.59 -28.22 16.14
C PRO A 11 38.83 -28.10 14.64
N LEU A 12 39.55 -29.07 14.08
CA LEU A 12 39.49 -29.39 12.67
C LEU A 12 38.01 -29.59 12.36
N SER A 13 37.39 -28.58 11.78
CA SER A 13 36.04 -28.70 11.24
C SER A 13 36.07 -29.91 10.33
N ARG A 14 35.40 -30.99 10.75
CA ARG A 14 35.11 -32.15 9.91
C ARG A 14 34.23 -31.64 8.79
N ARG A 15 34.86 -31.10 7.75
CA ARG A 15 34.24 -31.07 6.44
C ARG A 15 33.90 -32.54 6.14
N PRO A 16 32.64 -32.88 5.80
CA PRO A 16 32.34 -34.21 5.33
C PRO A 16 33.31 -34.51 4.17
N PRO A 17 33.78 -35.76 4.00
CA PRO A 17 34.59 -36.07 2.84
C PRO A 17 33.74 -35.65 1.65
N LEU A 18 34.15 -34.59 0.94
CA LEU A 18 33.59 -34.28 -0.34
C LEU A 18 33.85 -35.55 -1.15
N LEU A 19 32.82 -36.37 -1.31
CA LEU A 19 32.80 -37.44 -2.28
C LEU A 19 33.01 -36.70 -3.59
N LEU A 20 34.27 -36.62 -4.01
CA LEU A 20 34.67 -35.98 -5.25
C LEU A 20 33.94 -36.80 -6.30
N VAL A 21 32.79 -36.27 -6.77
CA VAL A 21 32.02 -36.89 -7.84
C VAL A 21 33.04 -37.20 -8.92
N PRO A 22 33.23 -38.47 -9.31
CA PRO A 22 34.27 -38.81 -10.27
C PRO A 22 34.00 -37.96 -11.51
N ALA A 23 34.91 -37.04 -11.80
CA ALA A 23 34.81 -36.20 -12.97
C ALA A 23 34.72 -37.14 -14.17
N ARG A 24 33.55 -37.16 -14.84
CA ARG A 24 33.22 -38.09 -15.92
C ARG A 24 34.38 -38.11 -16.92
N GLY A 25 35.06 -39.25 -17.04
CA GLY A 25 36.19 -39.43 -17.96
C GLY A 25 37.61 -39.39 -17.36
N ARG A 26 37.79 -39.22 -16.03
CA ARG A 26 39.09 -39.41 -15.35
C ARG A 26 39.07 -40.67 -14.48
N LYS A 27 40.23 -41.31 -14.31
CA LYS A 27 40.39 -42.48 -13.43
C LYS A 27 40.21 -42.10 -11.96
N SER A 28 39.49 -42.93 -11.23
CA SER A 28 39.34 -42.90 -9.78
C SER A 28 40.55 -43.55 -9.08
N ARG A 29 40.64 -43.36 -7.77
CA ARG A 29 41.69 -43.96 -6.92
C ARG A 29 41.66 -45.49 -6.93
N HIS A 30 40.49 -46.10 -7.09
CA HIS A 30 40.30 -47.55 -7.08
C HIS A 30 40.41 -48.19 -8.48
N ASP A 31 40.54 -47.39 -9.53
CA ASP A 31 40.63 -47.92 -10.89
C ASP A 31 42.03 -48.45 -11.16
N PRO A 32 42.17 -49.63 -11.79
CA PRO A 32 43.48 -50.17 -12.10
C PRO A 32 44.21 -49.31 -13.15
N PRO A 33 45.56 -49.26 -13.08
CA PRO A 33 46.35 -48.66 -14.15
C PRO A 33 46.15 -49.42 -15.46
N ALA A 34 46.31 -48.74 -16.59
CA ALA A 34 46.20 -49.41 -17.88
C ALA A 34 47.39 -50.37 -18.06
N LYS A 35 47.20 -51.53 -18.70
CA LYS A 35 48.27 -52.52 -18.94
C LYS A 35 49.49 -51.89 -19.64
N SER A 36 49.27 -51.01 -20.62
CA SER A 36 50.32 -50.28 -21.33
C SER A 36 51.08 -49.24 -20.48
N LYS A 37 50.55 -48.86 -19.31
CA LYS A 37 51.18 -47.92 -18.36
C LYS A 37 51.75 -48.62 -17.13
N ALA A 38 51.44 -49.90 -16.89
CA ALA A 38 51.88 -50.65 -15.72
C ALA A 38 53.41 -50.74 -15.61
N GLY A 39 54.12 -50.90 -16.74
CA GLY A 39 55.59 -50.91 -16.80
C GLY A 39 56.24 -49.63 -17.34
N ARG A 40 55.46 -48.57 -17.61
CA ARG A 40 55.99 -47.36 -18.25
C ARG A 40 56.62 -46.42 -17.23
N LEU A 41 57.95 -46.41 -17.18
CA LEU A 41 58.71 -45.42 -16.41
C LEU A 41 58.84 -44.10 -17.18
N LYS A 42 58.80 -42.98 -16.46
CA LYS A 42 59.07 -41.66 -17.05
C LYS A 42 60.58 -41.43 -17.03
N VAL A 43 61.19 -41.40 -18.22
CA VAL A 43 62.59 -41.03 -18.40
C VAL A 43 62.68 -39.51 -18.47
N PRO A 44 63.55 -38.85 -17.68
CA PRO A 44 63.75 -37.41 -17.79
C PRO A 44 64.39 -37.06 -19.14
N PRO A 45 64.01 -35.93 -19.76
CA PRO A 45 64.69 -35.46 -20.97
C PRO A 45 66.15 -35.11 -20.66
N PRO A 46 67.05 -35.15 -21.67
CA PRO A 46 68.41 -34.64 -21.50
C PRO A 46 68.38 -33.14 -21.22
N VAL A 47 69.35 -32.65 -20.43
CA VAL A 47 69.43 -31.26 -19.99
C VAL A 47 70.82 -30.71 -20.27
N ASP A 48 70.89 -29.53 -20.88
CA ASP A 48 72.12 -28.77 -21.03
C ASP A 48 72.46 -28.03 -19.72
N PRO A 49 73.64 -28.28 -19.09
CA PRO A 49 74.01 -27.62 -17.85
C PRO A 49 74.12 -26.09 -17.96
N ALA A 50 74.54 -25.54 -19.11
CA ALA A 50 74.69 -24.10 -19.27
C ALA A 50 73.32 -23.40 -19.28
N GLU A 51 72.36 -23.95 -20.04
CA GLU A 51 70.99 -23.45 -20.07
C GLU A 51 70.30 -23.58 -18.71
N LEU A 52 70.48 -24.70 -18.02
CA LEU A 52 69.86 -24.95 -16.72
C LEU A 52 70.25 -23.90 -15.67
N LEU A 53 71.53 -23.50 -15.63
CA LEU A 53 72.00 -22.44 -14.73
C LEU A 53 71.29 -21.12 -15.00
N VAL A 54 71.28 -20.67 -16.25
CA VAL A 54 70.62 -19.41 -16.65
C VAL A 54 69.12 -19.44 -16.35
N LEU A 55 68.45 -20.56 -16.66
CA LEU A 55 67.02 -20.72 -16.36
C LEU A 55 66.77 -20.68 -14.85
N SER A 56 67.59 -21.38 -14.05
CA SER A 56 67.43 -21.42 -12.60
C SER A 56 67.52 -20.02 -11.97
N GLU A 57 68.46 -19.20 -12.44
CA GLU A 57 68.65 -17.82 -11.96
C GLU A 57 67.51 -16.91 -12.40
N ARG A 58 67.07 -17.00 -13.66
CA ARG A 58 65.91 -16.23 -14.16
C ARG A 58 64.64 -16.58 -13.40
N TYR A 59 64.39 -17.86 -13.14
CA TYR A 59 63.24 -18.28 -12.35
C TYR A 59 63.34 -17.81 -10.90
N ARG A 60 64.54 -17.82 -10.30
CA ARG A 60 64.77 -17.27 -8.97
C ARG A 60 64.41 -15.78 -8.93
N GLN A 61 64.98 -14.99 -9.85
CA GLN A 61 64.72 -13.55 -9.94
C GLN A 61 63.23 -13.25 -10.17
N TYR A 62 62.60 -13.94 -11.14
CA TYR A 62 61.18 -13.79 -11.44
C TYR A 62 60.29 -14.10 -10.23
N ARG A 63 60.56 -15.20 -9.52
CA ARG A 63 59.80 -15.58 -8.32
C ARG A 63 59.95 -14.56 -7.19
N LEU A 64 61.14 -13.98 -7.03
CA LEU A 64 61.36 -12.91 -6.04
C LEU A 64 60.49 -11.68 -6.36
N VAL A 65 60.48 -11.24 -7.62
CA VAL A 65 59.64 -10.11 -8.05
C VAL A 65 58.16 -10.40 -7.82
N LEU A 66 57.67 -11.58 -8.23
CA LEU A 66 56.27 -11.95 -8.00
C LEU A 66 55.91 -12.08 -6.51
N GLN A 67 56.86 -12.53 -5.68
CA GLN A 67 56.64 -12.63 -4.24
C GLN A 67 56.52 -11.23 -3.62
N ALA A 68 57.34 -10.28 -4.05
CA ALA A 68 57.24 -8.88 -3.63
C ALA A 68 55.87 -8.29 -4.03
N LEU A 69 55.49 -8.41 -5.30
CA LEU A 69 54.17 -7.95 -5.79
C LEU A 69 53.01 -8.58 -5.02
N ARG A 70 53.10 -9.87 -4.70
CA ARG A 70 52.07 -10.55 -3.90
C ARG A 70 51.94 -9.98 -2.49
N VAL A 71 53.04 -9.54 -1.88
CA VAL A 71 53.01 -8.90 -0.56
C VAL A 71 52.36 -7.54 -0.65
N GLU A 72 52.70 -6.72 -1.65
CA GLU A 72 52.07 -5.41 -1.89
C GLU A 72 50.54 -5.55 -2.07
N PHE A 73 50.10 -6.43 -2.96
CA PHE A 73 48.66 -6.65 -3.17
C PHE A 73 47.94 -7.16 -1.91
N LYS A 74 48.61 -7.94 -1.06
CA LYS A 74 48.04 -8.34 0.23
C LYS A 74 47.89 -7.14 1.17
N GLN A 75 48.86 -6.24 1.19
CA GLN A 75 48.80 -5.03 2.00
C GLN A 75 47.68 -4.11 1.53
N GLU A 76 47.53 -3.89 0.22
CA GLU A 76 46.42 -3.11 -0.34
C GLU A 76 45.05 -3.68 0.03
N VAL A 77 44.88 -5.00 -0.06
CA VAL A 77 43.62 -5.66 0.35
C VAL A 77 43.35 -5.43 1.84
N LEU A 78 44.37 -5.49 2.69
CA LEU A 78 44.22 -5.22 4.12
C LEU A 78 43.89 -3.75 4.39
N GLN A 79 44.47 -2.81 3.64
CA GLN A 79 44.16 -1.38 3.74
C GLN A 79 42.70 -1.09 3.36
N LYS A 80 42.24 -1.60 2.22
CA LYS A 80 40.83 -1.48 1.79
C LYS A 80 39.86 -2.08 2.79
N GLN A 81 40.23 -3.20 3.43
CA GLN A 81 39.43 -3.77 4.51
C GLN A 81 39.35 -2.87 5.75
N ARG A 82 40.41 -2.10 6.06
CA ARG A 82 40.41 -1.13 7.16
C ARG A 82 39.55 0.09 6.82
N GLU A 83 39.69 0.64 5.61
CA GLU A 83 38.84 1.72 5.10
C GLU A 83 37.36 1.33 5.14
N GLY A 84 37.03 0.11 4.70
CA GLY A 84 35.68 -0.43 4.80
C GLY A 84 35.14 -0.57 6.22
N ARG A 85 35.99 -0.61 7.26
CA ARG A 85 35.54 -0.55 8.66
C ARG A 85 35.22 0.88 9.09
N LEU A 86 36.05 1.85 8.71
CA LEU A 86 35.77 3.27 8.96
C LEU A 86 34.44 3.71 8.33
N HIS A 87 34.14 3.24 7.12
CA HIS A 87 32.85 3.49 6.48
C HIS A 87 31.65 2.91 7.26
N LYS A 88 31.84 1.84 8.04
CA LYS A 88 30.76 1.30 8.89
C LYS A 88 30.48 2.21 10.08
N GLU A 89 31.53 2.77 10.69
CA GLU A 89 31.41 3.75 11.78
C GLU A 89 30.65 5.00 11.29
N SER A 90 30.98 5.52 10.10
CA SER A 90 30.18 6.57 9.45
C SER A 90 28.74 6.12 9.14
N GLY A 91 28.52 4.84 8.86
CA GLY A 91 27.18 4.27 8.70
C GLY A 91 26.37 4.26 10.00
N GLU A 92 27.01 4.02 11.14
CA GLU A 92 26.38 4.10 12.46
C GLU A 92 25.98 5.53 12.82
N GLU A 93 26.84 6.50 12.51
CA GLU A 93 26.53 7.94 12.63
C GLU A 93 25.31 8.32 11.78
N ALA A 94 25.29 7.91 10.51
CA ALA A 94 24.14 8.15 9.63
C ALA A 94 22.84 7.51 10.16
N MET A 95 22.93 6.30 10.73
CA MET A 95 21.79 5.65 11.37
C MET A 95 21.33 6.39 12.63
N ALA A 96 22.26 6.97 13.40
CA ALA A 96 21.92 7.79 14.56
C ALA A 96 21.23 9.10 14.15
N GLU A 97 21.71 9.75 13.09
CA GLU A 97 21.04 10.93 12.51
C GLU A 97 19.64 10.60 12.01
N HIS A 98 19.48 9.49 11.29
CA HIS A 98 18.19 9.03 10.83
C HIS A 98 17.20 8.83 12.00
N ARG A 99 17.65 8.22 13.11
CA ARG A 99 16.81 8.08 14.32
C ARG A 99 16.38 9.42 14.90
N LYS A 100 17.26 10.43 14.92
CA LYS A 100 16.92 11.78 15.39
C LYS A 100 15.86 12.44 14.50
N LEU A 101 16.00 12.32 13.18
CA LEU A 101 15.03 12.85 12.22
C LEU A 101 13.66 12.17 12.35
N MET A 102 13.63 10.85 12.56
CA MET A 102 12.38 10.12 12.79
C MET A 102 11.69 10.55 14.09
N ALA A 103 12.46 10.74 15.17
CA ALA A 103 11.91 11.25 16.43
C ALA A 103 11.31 12.65 16.26
N TRP A 104 11.98 13.53 15.52
CA TRP A 104 11.46 14.86 15.21
C TRP A 104 10.18 14.82 14.37
N ASN A 105 10.13 13.97 13.33
CA ASN A 105 8.94 13.80 12.51
C ASN A 105 7.75 13.31 13.34
N ASN A 106 7.96 12.36 14.24
CA ASN A 106 6.91 11.85 15.13
C ASN A 106 6.37 12.95 16.04
N ALA A 107 7.26 13.76 16.65
CA ALA A 107 6.85 14.88 17.49
C ALA A 107 6.03 15.93 16.71
N GLU A 108 6.41 16.20 15.47
CA GLU A 108 5.65 17.11 14.60
C GLU A 108 4.28 16.52 14.20
N ASN A 109 4.22 15.21 13.91
CA ASN A 109 2.96 14.52 13.63
C ASN A 109 2.01 14.56 14.83
N GLU A 110 2.51 14.38 16.05
CA GLU A 110 1.71 14.51 17.28
C GLU A 110 1.16 15.93 17.45
N ARG A 111 1.98 16.96 17.16
CA ARG A 111 1.54 18.36 17.18
C ARG A 111 0.39 18.61 16.20
N GLN A 112 0.51 18.07 14.98
CA GLN A 112 -0.52 18.22 13.95
C GLN A 112 -1.78 17.41 14.26
N TRP A 113 -1.63 16.23 14.84
CA TRP A 113 -2.74 15.40 15.28
C TRP A 113 -3.62 16.13 16.31
N LYS A 114 -3.01 16.76 17.32
CA LYS A 114 -3.76 17.57 18.31
C LYS A 114 -4.58 18.70 17.66
N LYS A 115 -3.99 19.43 16.72
CA LYS A 115 -4.71 20.48 15.95
C LYS A 115 -5.86 19.90 15.13
N ARG A 116 -5.68 18.70 14.56
CA ARG A 116 -6.71 18.03 13.78
C ARG A 116 -7.87 17.58 14.68
N GLU A 117 -7.60 17.06 15.87
CA GLU A 117 -8.63 16.72 16.84
C GLU A 117 -9.44 17.94 17.28
N GLU A 118 -8.77 19.05 17.61
CA GLU A 118 -9.47 20.29 17.97
C GLU A 118 -10.38 20.79 16.85
N ARG A 119 -9.92 20.71 15.60
CA ARG A 119 -10.73 21.07 14.43
C ARG A 119 -11.92 20.12 14.25
N LEU A 120 -11.70 18.81 14.34
CA LEU A 120 -12.77 17.80 14.19
C LEU A 120 -13.85 17.98 15.25
N ARG A 121 -13.46 18.26 16.51
CA ARG A 121 -14.42 18.53 17.58
C ARG A 121 -15.31 19.73 17.26
N ARG A 122 -14.74 20.82 16.74
CA ARG A 122 -15.52 22.00 16.30
C ARG A 122 -16.45 21.66 15.13
N GLU A 123 -15.95 20.92 14.15
CA GLU A 123 -16.77 20.46 13.02
C GLU A 123 -17.93 19.56 13.47
N GLU A 124 -17.72 18.70 14.47
CA GLU A 124 -18.76 17.86 15.07
C GLU A 124 -19.82 18.69 15.80
N GLU A 125 -19.41 19.66 16.61
CA GLU A 125 -20.31 20.61 17.29
C GLU A 125 -21.16 21.38 16.26
N GLU A 126 -20.54 21.94 15.22
CA GLU A 126 -21.27 22.63 14.14
C GLU A 126 -22.24 21.71 13.38
N LEU A 127 -21.85 20.47 13.13
CA LEU A 127 -22.71 19.49 12.47
C LEU A 127 -23.91 19.11 13.35
N GLN A 128 -23.72 19.01 14.66
CA GLN A 128 -24.82 18.75 15.60
C GLN A 128 -25.81 19.93 15.60
N ASP A 129 -25.32 21.16 15.65
CA ASP A 129 -26.16 22.37 15.60
C ASP A 129 -26.95 22.44 14.29
N ARG A 130 -26.30 22.19 13.14
CA ARG A 130 -26.96 22.16 11.83
C ARG A 130 -28.02 21.05 11.75
N LYS A 131 -27.76 19.87 12.30
CA LYS A 131 -28.73 18.77 12.36
C LYS A 131 -29.93 19.15 13.22
N LEU A 132 -29.70 19.77 14.37
CA LEU A 132 -30.78 20.23 15.25
C LEU A 132 -31.65 21.28 14.56
N GLN A 133 -31.03 22.30 13.95
CA GLN A 133 -31.74 23.33 13.19
C GLN A 133 -32.51 22.73 12.01
N GLY A 134 -31.90 21.79 11.28
CA GLY A 134 -32.56 21.04 10.20
C GLY A 134 -33.77 20.27 10.68
N ALA A 135 -33.67 19.57 11.82
CA ALA A 135 -34.78 18.83 12.43
C ALA A 135 -35.92 19.77 12.86
N LEU A 136 -35.61 20.92 13.47
CA LEU A 136 -36.61 21.91 13.87
C LEU A 136 -37.35 22.50 12.66
N ASN A 137 -36.62 22.84 11.60
CA ASN A 137 -37.22 23.36 10.37
C ASN A 137 -38.08 22.30 9.68
N HIS A 138 -37.61 21.05 9.63
CA HIS A 138 -38.39 19.95 9.08
C HIS A 138 -39.68 19.69 9.87
N ALA A 139 -39.62 19.72 11.20
CA ALA A 139 -40.79 19.57 12.05
C ALA A 139 -41.84 20.67 11.77
N ARG A 140 -41.41 21.94 11.65
CA ARG A 140 -42.31 23.05 11.29
C ARG A 140 -42.98 22.86 9.93
N LEU A 141 -42.19 22.50 8.91
CA LEU A 141 -42.72 22.24 7.58
C LEU A 141 -43.71 21.08 7.57
N MET A 142 -43.44 20.03 8.35
CA MET A 142 -44.35 18.89 8.51
C MET A 142 -45.64 19.30 9.21
N GLU A 143 -45.58 20.09 10.29
CA GLU A 143 -46.77 20.62 10.97
C GLU A 143 -47.64 21.46 10.04
N ASP A 144 -47.02 22.36 9.26
CA ASP A 144 -47.75 23.20 8.31
C ASP A 144 -48.38 22.38 7.18
N PHE A 145 -47.67 21.35 6.69
CA PHE A 145 -48.20 20.42 5.70
C PHE A 145 -49.39 19.62 6.24
N LEU A 146 -49.29 19.09 7.48
CA LEU A 146 -50.38 18.38 8.13
C LEU A 146 -51.61 19.28 8.29
N LYS A 147 -51.44 20.53 8.76
CA LYS A 147 -52.54 21.51 8.86
C LYS A 147 -53.21 21.79 7.52
N GLN A 148 -52.43 21.89 6.43
CA GLN A 148 -52.99 22.07 5.09
C GLN A 148 -53.83 20.84 4.66
N LYS A 149 -53.30 19.63 4.89
CA LYS A 149 -54.02 18.39 4.55
C LYS A 149 -55.26 18.18 5.41
N GLU A 150 -55.23 18.54 6.68
CA GLU A 150 -56.41 18.54 7.53
C GLU A 150 -57.51 19.45 6.97
N ARG A 151 -57.16 20.67 6.52
CA ARG A 151 -58.12 21.58 5.88
C ARG A 151 -58.70 21.01 4.58
N GLU A 152 -57.86 20.41 3.73
CA GLU A 152 -58.32 19.73 2.51
C GLU A 152 -59.30 18.59 2.82
N VAL A 153 -59.00 17.77 3.83
CA VAL A 153 -59.89 16.68 4.26
C VAL A 153 -61.23 17.22 4.78
N LEU A 154 -61.21 18.29 5.58
CA LEU A 154 -62.45 18.93 6.06
C LEU A 154 -63.29 19.50 4.91
N GLN A 155 -62.66 20.17 3.93
CA GLN A 155 -63.35 20.65 2.73
C GLN A 155 -63.99 19.50 1.95
N LEU A 156 -63.25 18.40 1.74
CA LEU A 156 -63.78 17.22 1.07
C LEU A 156 -64.93 16.56 1.85
N GLN A 157 -64.91 16.58 3.19
CA GLN A 157 -66.02 16.10 4.01
C GLN A 157 -67.28 16.96 3.83
N GLU A 158 -67.13 18.28 3.72
CA GLU A 158 -68.24 19.20 3.44
C GLU A 158 -68.80 18.99 2.02
N GLU A 159 -67.93 18.88 1.02
CA GLU A 159 -68.31 18.62 -0.36
C GLU A 159 -68.96 17.24 -0.54
N ALA A 160 -68.50 16.23 0.20
CA ALA A 160 -69.04 14.88 0.12
C ALA A 160 -70.52 14.80 0.56
N ARG A 161 -70.98 15.72 1.42
CA ARG A 161 -72.41 15.82 1.78
C ARG A 161 -73.29 16.17 0.58
N ASN A 162 -72.72 16.81 -0.44
CA ASN A 162 -73.42 17.20 -1.65
C ASN A 162 -73.41 16.10 -2.74
N PHE A 163 -72.77 14.95 -2.49
CA PHE A 163 -72.74 13.85 -3.45
C PHE A 163 -74.09 13.16 -3.62
N ILE A 164 -74.29 12.59 -4.80
CA ILE A 164 -75.51 11.86 -5.15
C ILE A 164 -75.39 10.43 -4.59
N THR A 165 -76.26 10.11 -3.64
CA THR A 165 -76.44 8.76 -3.10
C THR A 165 -77.64 8.10 -3.79
N PRO A 166 -77.77 6.75 -3.75
CA PRO A 166 -78.92 6.05 -4.34
C PRO A 166 -80.26 6.52 -3.75
N GLU A 167 -80.26 7.01 -2.51
CA GLU A 167 -81.44 7.53 -1.80
C GLU A 167 -81.86 8.92 -2.32
N ASN A 168 -80.92 9.81 -2.64
CA ASN A 168 -81.18 11.18 -3.09
C ASN A 168 -81.24 11.33 -4.63
N LEU A 169 -81.24 10.21 -5.36
CA LEU A 169 -81.05 10.18 -6.82
C LEU A 169 -82.19 10.86 -7.57
N ASP A 170 -83.44 10.46 -7.31
CA ASP A 170 -84.62 10.95 -8.03
C ASP A 170 -84.86 12.45 -7.81
N GLU A 171 -84.60 12.95 -6.60
CA GLU A 171 -84.72 14.37 -6.25
C GLU A 171 -83.69 15.22 -7.00
N ARG A 172 -82.44 14.75 -7.08
CA ARG A 172 -81.37 15.44 -7.80
C ARG A 172 -81.61 15.46 -9.31
N ILE A 173 -82.15 14.38 -9.89
CA ILE A 173 -82.52 14.33 -11.32
C ILE A 173 -83.56 15.41 -11.65
N LYS A 174 -84.62 15.51 -10.84
CA LYS A 174 -85.65 16.56 -11.03
C LYS A 174 -85.06 17.97 -10.91
N GLY A 175 -84.27 18.23 -9.85
CA GLY A 175 -83.64 19.54 -9.66
C GLY A 175 -82.67 19.95 -10.78
N CYS A 176 -82.00 18.99 -11.43
CA CYS A 176 -81.16 19.26 -12.59
C CYS A 176 -81.96 19.58 -13.87
N LEU A 177 -83.15 18.97 -14.04
CA LEU A 177 -84.05 19.28 -15.16
C LEU A 177 -84.68 20.67 -15.00
N ASP A 178 -85.01 21.06 -13.78
CA ASP A 178 -85.66 22.34 -13.46
C ASP A 178 -84.68 23.53 -13.52
N ASN A 179 -83.38 23.31 -13.30
CA ASN A 179 -82.37 24.37 -13.25
C ASN A 179 -81.16 24.10 -14.16
N PRO A 180 -81.21 24.46 -15.45
CA PRO A 180 -80.10 24.28 -16.38
C PRO A 180 -78.94 25.24 -16.05
N ARG A 181 -77.74 24.70 -15.77
CA ARG A 181 -76.52 25.49 -15.53
C ARG A 181 -75.78 25.79 -16.83
N ASN A 182 -75.48 27.07 -17.07
CA ASN A 182 -74.70 27.55 -18.22
C ASN A 182 -73.28 27.95 -17.80
N TYR A 183 -72.27 27.27 -18.34
CA TYR A 183 -70.85 27.56 -18.09
C TYR A 183 -70.20 28.46 -19.16
N ASN A 184 -70.97 28.96 -20.14
CA ASN A 184 -70.44 29.82 -21.20
C ASN A 184 -70.10 31.22 -20.66
N PHE A 185 -68.83 31.61 -20.76
CA PHE A 185 -68.35 32.97 -20.49
C PHE A 185 -67.36 33.41 -21.58
N ALA A 186 -67.27 34.71 -21.81
CA ALA A 186 -66.27 35.31 -22.69
C ALA A 186 -65.18 35.99 -21.85
N ILE A 187 -63.99 36.17 -22.43
CA ILE A 187 -62.88 36.90 -21.80
C ILE A 187 -62.45 38.02 -22.75
N ASP A 188 -62.35 39.23 -22.22
CA ASP A 188 -61.89 40.39 -22.99
C ASP A 188 -60.36 40.38 -23.17
N LYS A 189 -59.84 41.24 -24.06
CA LYS A 189 -58.38 41.39 -24.26
C LYS A 189 -57.63 41.80 -22.99
N GLU A 190 -58.33 42.34 -22.01
CA GLU A 190 -57.81 42.73 -20.69
C GLU A 190 -57.89 41.60 -19.65
N GLY A 191 -58.38 40.42 -20.02
CA GLY A 191 -58.52 39.27 -19.12
C GLY A 191 -59.76 39.31 -18.22
N ARG A 192 -60.69 40.23 -18.44
CA ARG A 192 -61.94 40.32 -17.65
C ARG A 192 -62.96 39.30 -18.15
N VAL A 193 -63.62 38.61 -17.20
CA VAL A 193 -64.64 37.59 -17.50
C VAL A 193 -66.01 38.24 -17.65
N VAL A 194 -66.64 38.09 -18.82
CA VAL A 194 -68.00 38.56 -19.13
C VAL A 194 -68.94 37.35 -19.22
N LYS A 195 -69.86 37.24 -18.26
CA LYS A 195 -70.90 36.19 -18.25
C LYS A 195 -72.19 36.77 -18.83
N ARG A 196 -72.91 35.97 -19.64
CA ARG A 196 -74.26 36.33 -20.08
C ARG A 196 -75.22 36.14 -18.89
N SER A 197 -75.78 37.21 -18.33
CA SER A 197 -76.93 37.11 -17.44
C SER A 197 -78.17 36.91 -18.29
N VAL A 198 -78.80 35.75 -18.19
CA VAL A 198 -80.13 35.52 -18.77
C VAL A 198 -81.14 36.23 -17.83
N PRO A 199 -82.06 37.07 -18.32
CA PRO A 199 -83.19 37.51 -17.51
C PRO A 199 -84.12 36.32 -17.25
N SER A 200 -84.72 36.34 -16.05
CA SER A 200 -85.53 35.30 -15.41
C SER A 200 -86.51 34.55 -16.30
#